data_AF-A0A3N5KQT5-F1
#
_entry.id   AF-A0A3N5KQT5-F1
#
_cell.length_a   1.000
_cell.length_b   1.000
_cell.length_c   1.000
_cell.angle_alpha   90.00
_cell.angle_beta   90.00
_cell.angle_gamma   90.00
#
_symmetry.space_group_name_H-M   'P 1'
#
loop_
_entity.id
_entity.type
_entity.pdbx_description
1 polymer ?
#
loop_
_entity_poly.entity_id
_entity_poly.type
_entity_poly.pdbx_seq_one_letter_code
_entity_poly.pdbx_strand_id
1 'polypeptide(L)'
;MDVTLFRWPAELSRRERLADEGLPRLLLVEGGELPPIVVDVVEDWIRVPADESDIRARVATLQARYESLIRGVAPVLDDDGVIRI
;
A
#
# COMPACT_ATOMS: atom_id res chain seq x y z
N MET A 1 0.20 11.99 5.00
CA MET A 1 0.84 11.75 3.69
C MET A 1 -0.25 11.35 2.71
N ASP A 2 -0.21 11.80 1.46
CA ASP A 2 -1.19 11.41 0.44
C ASP A 2 -0.78 10.11 -0.28
N VAL A 3 -1.78 9.28 -0.62
CA VAL A 3 -1.57 8.03 -1.37
C VAL A 3 -1.64 8.32 -2.86
N THR A 4 -0.62 7.90 -3.61
CA THR A 4 -0.61 8.08 -5.07
C THR A 4 -1.40 6.97 -5.75
N LEU A 5 -2.35 7.34 -6.61
CA LEU A 5 -3.11 6.43 -7.47
C LEU A 5 -2.48 6.37 -8.87
N PHE A 6 -2.38 5.19 -9.45
CA PHE A 6 -1.94 5.01 -10.84
C PHE A 6 -2.48 3.72 -11.46
N ARG A 7 -2.53 3.68 -12.79
CA ARG A 7 -3.06 2.56 -13.57
C ARG A 7 -2.04 1.45 -13.71
N TRP A 8 -2.48 0.24 -13.42
CA TRP A 8 -1.72 -0.98 -13.61
C TRP A 8 -2.18 -1.74 -14.85
N PRO A 9 -1.25 -2.27 -15.69
CA PRO A 9 0.22 -2.20 -15.59
C PRO A 9 0.85 -0.98 -16.32
N ALA A 10 0.03 -0.09 -16.88
CA ALA A 10 0.49 0.99 -17.77
C ALA A 10 1.52 1.94 -17.15
N GLU A 11 1.51 2.13 -15.83
CA GLU A 11 2.41 3.04 -15.12
C GLU A 11 3.49 2.31 -14.30
N LEU A 12 4.02 1.17 -14.79
CA LEU A 12 4.99 0.34 -14.07
C LEU A 12 6.25 1.12 -13.60
N SER A 13 6.85 1.94 -14.46
CA SER A 13 8.03 2.75 -14.06
C SER A 13 7.73 3.76 -12.96
N ARG A 14 6.47 4.22 -12.85
CA ARG A 14 6.03 5.09 -11.76
C ARG A 14 5.89 4.32 -10.45
N ARG A 15 5.44 3.06 -10.50
CA ARG A 15 5.40 2.15 -9.35
C ARG A 15 6.81 1.95 -8.78
N GLU A 16 7.78 1.62 -9.63
CA GLU A 16 9.16 1.37 -9.22
C GLU A 16 9.78 2.58 -8.52
N ARG A 17 9.65 3.77 -9.11
CA ARG A 17 10.15 5.00 -8.49
C ARG A 17 9.52 5.29 -7.12
N LEU A 18 8.20 5.10 -6.99
CA LEU A 18 7.52 5.31 -5.70
C LEU A 18 7.90 4.24 -4.66
N ALA A 19 8.22 3.03 -5.12
CA ALA A 19 8.75 1.97 -4.26
C ALA A 19 10.14 2.34 -3.73
N ASP A 20 11.03 2.85 -4.58
CA ASP A 20 12.36 3.31 -4.18
C ASP A 20 12.31 4.49 -3.20
N GLU A 21 11.31 5.37 -3.35
CA GLU A 21 11.06 6.50 -2.44
C GLU A 21 10.30 6.09 -1.15
N GLY A 22 9.85 4.84 -1.06
CA GLY A 22 9.08 4.33 0.09
C GLY A 22 7.72 5.02 0.28
N LEU A 23 7.14 5.57 -0.78
CA LEU A 23 5.90 6.36 -0.69
C LEU A 23 4.65 5.48 -0.87
N PRO A 24 3.55 5.79 -0.16
CA PRO A 24 2.34 4.97 -0.20
C PRO A 24 1.60 5.09 -1.53
N ARG A 25 1.11 3.97 -2.04
CA ARG A 25 0.50 3.89 -3.38
C ARG A 25 -0.59 2.84 -3.55
N LEU A 26 -1.61 3.17 -4.34
CA LEU A 26 -2.72 2.29 -4.70
C LEU A 26 -2.76 2.08 -6.20
N LEU A 27 -2.66 0.82 -6.63
CA LEU A 27 -2.72 0.43 -8.03
C LEU A 27 -4.17 0.21 -8.47
N LEU A 28 -4.57 0.86 -9.55
CA LEU A 28 -5.86 0.65 -10.20
C LEU A 28 -5.68 -0.40 -11.30
N VAL A 29 -6.11 -1.62 -11.02
CA VAL A 29 -5.97 -2.78 -11.93
C VAL A 29 -7.17 -2.81 -12.87
N GLU A 30 -6.91 -2.62 -14.16
CA GLU A 30 -7.96 -2.67 -15.18
C GLU A 30 -8.52 -4.11 -15.36
N GLY A 31 -9.69 -4.22 -15.98
CA GLY A 31 -10.30 -5.50 -16.30
C GLY A 31 -9.41 -6.33 -17.24
N GLY A 32 -9.26 -7.63 -16.95
CA GLY A 32 -8.44 -8.55 -17.75
C GLY A 32 -6.96 -8.59 -17.36
N GLU A 33 -6.47 -7.62 -16.60
CA GLU A 33 -5.10 -7.60 -16.10
C GLU A 33 -4.93 -8.46 -14.84
N LEU A 34 -3.78 -9.12 -14.74
CA LEU A 34 -3.37 -9.83 -13.54
C LEU A 34 -2.94 -8.82 -12.47
N PRO A 35 -3.45 -8.94 -11.23
CA PRO A 35 -3.02 -8.04 -10.17
C PRO A 35 -1.55 -8.28 -9.83
N PRO A 36 -0.82 -7.23 -9.39
CA PRO A 36 0.55 -7.39 -8.92
C PRO A 36 0.59 -8.19 -7.61
N ILE A 37 1.69 -8.91 -7.39
CA ILE A 37 2.05 -9.33 -6.04
C ILE A 37 2.60 -8.10 -5.31
N VAL A 38 2.05 -7.83 -4.13
CA VAL A 38 2.43 -6.70 -3.29
C VAL A 38 3.07 -7.22 -2.01
N VAL A 39 4.33 -6.84 -1.79
CA VAL A 39 5.10 -7.16 -0.58
C VAL A 39 5.42 -5.94 0.27
N ASP A 40 5.33 -4.74 -0.34
CA ASP A 40 5.51 -3.48 0.37
C ASP A 40 4.24 -3.18 1.18
N VAL A 41 4.42 -2.93 2.48
CA VAL A 41 3.34 -2.68 3.43
C VAL A 41 2.55 -1.40 3.11
N VAL A 42 3.16 -0.45 2.39
CA VAL A 42 2.53 0.80 1.96
C VAL A 42 2.09 0.78 0.49
N GLU A 43 2.02 -0.40 -0.13
CA GLU A 43 1.42 -0.61 -1.44
C GLU A 43 0.16 -1.49 -1.30
N ASP A 44 -0.83 -1.26 -2.17
CA ASP A 44 -2.01 -2.11 -2.31
C ASP A 44 -2.58 -1.96 -3.73
N TRP A 45 -3.58 -2.76 -4.09
CA TRP A 45 -4.26 -2.68 -5.38
C TRP A 45 -5.77 -2.88 -5.25
N ILE A 46 -6.51 -2.32 -6.21
CA ILE A 46 -7.94 -2.54 -6.38
C ILE A 46 -8.28 -2.68 -7.86
N ARG A 47 -9.19 -3.60 -8.20
CA ARG A 47 -9.69 -3.76 -9.56
C ARG A 47 -10.72 -2.69 -9.88
N VAL A 48 -10.62 -2.05 -11.04
CA VAL A 48 -11.59 -1.06 -11.51
C VAL A 48 -12.51 -1.64 -12.61
N PRO A 49 -13.78 -1.19 -12.70
CA PRO A 49 -14.43 -0.19 -11.83
C PRO A 49 -14.64 -0.71 -10.40
N ALA A 50 -14.49 0.18 -9.43
CA ALA A 50 -14.70 -0.07 -8.00
C ALA A 50 -15.54 1.02 -7.39
N ASP A 51 -16.22 0.70 -6.29
CA ASP A 51 -16.95 1.69 -5.52
C ASP A 51 -15.99 2.70 -4.89
N GLU A 52 -16.39 3.97 -4.88
CA GLU A 52 -15.57 5.06 -4.33
C GLU A 52 -15.28 4.83 -2.84
N SER A 53 -16.21 4.20 -2.10
CA SER A 53 -16.01 3.81 -0.71
C SER A 53 -14.85 2.84 -0.53
N ASP A 54 -14.67 1.89 -1.43
CA ASP A 54 -13.61 0.89 -1.35
C ASP A 54 -12.25 1.51 -1.66
N ILE A 55 -12.20 2.40 -2.66
CA ILE A 55 -11.00 3.19 -2.97
C ILE A 55 -10.61 4.03 -1.74
N ARG A 56 -11.55 4.76 -1.14
CA ARG A 56 -11.29 5.58 0.05
C ARG A 56 -10.83 4.73 1.24
N ALA A 57 -11.44 3.58 1.49
CA ALA A 57 -11.06 2.69 2.58
C ALA A 57 -9.61 2.17 2.41
N ARG A 58 -9.21 1.80 1.19
CA ARG A 58 -7.85 1.37 0.90
C ARG A 58 -6.84 2.51 1.01
N VAL A 59 -7.17 3.69 0.51
CA VAL A 59 -6.35 4.90 0.69
C VAL A 59 -6.12 5.19 2.18
N ALA A 60 -7.18 5.25 2.98
CA ALA A 60 -7.07 5.49 4.42
C ALA A 60 -6.22 4.42 5.12
N THR A 61 -6.36 3.15 4.73
CA THR A 61 -5.54 2.05 5.25
C THR A 61 -4.06 2.24 4.95
N LEU A 62 -3.70 2.61 3.71
CA LEU A 62 -2.31 2.86 3.33
C LEU A 62 -1.73 4.07 4.05
N GLN A 63 -2.52 5.13 4.24
CA GLN A 63 -2.10 6.29 5.04
C GLN A 63 -1.78 5.89 6.47
N ALA A 64 -2.67 5.12 7.13
CA ALA A 64 -2.45 4.65 8.50
C ALA A 64 -1.22 3.75 8.62
N ARG A 65 -0.98 2.85 7.66
CA ARG A 65 0.23 2.02 7.63
C ARG A 65 1.50 2.85 7.48
N TYR A 66 1.51 3.81 6.55
CA TYR A 66 2.64 4.71 6.37
C TYR A 66 2.92 5.53 7.64
N GLU A 67 1.87 6.06 8.28
CA GLU A 67 1.99 6.78 9.55
C GLU A 67 2.54 5.92 10.69
N SER A 68 2.12 4.66 10.77
CA SER A 68 2.68 3.70 11.74
C SER A 68 4.16 3.42 11.49
N LEU A 69 4.54 3.24 10.22
CA LEU A 69 5.91 2.99 9.79
C LEU A 69 6.84 4.16 10.15
N ILE A 70 6.46 5.39 9.82
CA ILE A 70 7.28 6.58 10.11
C ILE A 70 7.38 6.86 11.62
N ARG A 71 6.37 6.47 12.41
CA ARG A 71 6.40 6.59 13.87
C ARG A 71 7.31 5.54 14.52
N GLY A 72 7.73 4.52 13.79
CA GLY A 72 8.58 3.46 14.31
C GLY A 72 7.90 2.65 15.41
N VAL A 73 6.58 2.47 15.35
CA VAL A 73 5.86 1.55 16.26
C VAL A 73 6.16 0.12 15.81
N ALA A 74 7.40 -0.30 16.07
CA ALA A 74 7.82 -1.67 15.84
C ALA A 74 7.28 -2.52 17.00
N PRO A 75 6.71 -3.70 16.71
CA PRO A 75 6.44 -4.67 17.76
C PRO A 75 7.75 -4.96 18.51
N VAL A 76 7.75 -4.73 19.82
CA VAL A 76 8.90 -5.07 20.66
C VAL A 76 8.80 -6.55 20.96
N LEU A 77 9.86 -7.29 20.61
CA LEU A 77 10.04 -8.65 21.09
C LEU A 77 10.52 -8.56 22.53
N ASP A 78 9.76 -9.11 23.48
CA ASP A 78 10.23 -9.24 24.85
C ASP A 78 11.30 -10.34 24.98
N ASP A 79 11.94 -10.43 26.14
CA ASP A 79 13.03 -11.39 26.41
C ASP A 79 12.57 -12.87 26.29
N ASP A 80 11.24 -13.11 26.31
CA ASP A 80 10.64 -14.44 26.13
C ASP A 80 10.37 -14.76 24.65
N GLY A 81 10.74 -13.88 23.72
CA GLY A 81 10.48 -14.06 22.29
C GLY A 81 9.02 -13.84 21.90
N VAL A 82 8.23 -13.12 22.72
CA VAL A 82 6.81 -12.87 22.49
C VAL A 82 6.60 -11.44 22.02
N ILE A 83 5.76 -11.26 21.00
CA ILE A 83 5.26 -9.95 20.59
C ILE A 83 3.97 -9.67 21.35
N ARG A 84 3.93 -8.57 22.11
CA ARG A 84 2.73 -8.07 22.79
C ARG A 84 2.28 -6.78 22.11
N ILE A 85 1.03 -6.77 21.66
CA ILE A 85 0.33 -5.67 20.98
C ILE A 85 -0.86 -5.22 21.82
#